data_AF-A0A2A5F041-F1
#
_entry.id   AF-A0A2A5F041-F1
#
_cell.length_a   1.000
_cell.length_b   1.000
_cell.length_c   1.000
_cell.angle_alpha   90.00
_cell.angle_beta   90.00
_cell.angle_gamma   90.00
#
_symmetry.space_group_name_H-M   'P 1'
#
loop_
_entity.id
_entity.type
_entity.pdbx_description
1 polymer ?
#
loop_
_entity_poly.entity_id
_entity_poly.type
_entity_poly.pdbx_seq_one_letter_code
_entity_poly.pdbx_strand_id
1 'polypeptide(L)'
;MTTFNDRENAFENKYAHDEETKFKIAARANKLLGLWAAELLGKSGDDASAYALEVIKADFEEAGHEDVVRKVVADFNGEMNDDEIRTKLVELTRTAVEQIEAGT
;
A
#
# COMPACT_ATOMS: atom_id res chain seq x y z
N MET A 1 -26.79 -22.37 24.73
CA MET A 1 -25.88 -22.70 23.60
C MET A 1 -26.10 -21.69 22.47
N THR A 2 -25.83 -20.40 22.71
CA THR A 2 -26.01 -19.32 21.71
C THR A 2 -24.96 -18.22 21.90
N THR A 3 -24.67 -17.84 23.14
CA THR A 3 -23.75 -16.74 23.48
C THR A 3 -22.28 -16.95 23.09
N PHE A 4 -21.80 -18.20 23.01
CA PHE A 4 -20.42 -18.50 22.59
C PHE A 4 -20.27 -18.42 21.06
N ASN A 5 -21.23 -18.98 20.30
CA ASN A 5 -21.28 -18.89 18.83
C ASN A 5 -21.44 -17.44 18.34
N ASP A 6 -22.25 -16.62 19.03
CA ASP A 6 -22.43 -15.20 18.65
C ASP A 6 -21.14 -14.39 18.86
N ARG A 7 -20.36 -14.72 19.89
CA ARG A 7 -19.06 -14.07 20.14
C ARG A 7 -18.02 -14.52 19.13
N GLU A 8 -17.94 -15.82 18.82
CA GLU A 8 -17.04 -16.38 17.82
C GLU A 8 -17.24 -15.73 16.45
N ASN A 9 -18.49 -15.68 15.96
CA ASN A 9 -18.82 -14.99 14.70
C ASN A 9 -18.51 -13.48 14.74
N ALA A 10 -18.72 -12.81 15.87
CA ALA A 10 -18.38 -11.39 16.00
C ALA A 10 -16.87 -11.14 15.97
N PHE A 11 -16.06 -12.04 16.55
CA PHE A 11 -14.60 -11.96 16.50
C PHE A 11 -14.05 -12.28 15.11
N GLU A 12 -14.57 -13.29 14.43
CA GLU A 12 -14.19 -13.64 13.05
C GLU A 12 -14.55 -12.52 12.07
N ASN A 13 -15.77 -11.98 12.14
CA ASN A 13 -16.18 -10.86 11.28
C ASN A 13 -15.35 -9.60 11.53
N LYS A 14 -15.02 -9.29 12.79
CA LYS A 14 -14.14 -8.16 13.11
C LYS A 14 -12.73 -8.39 12.56
N TYR A 15 -12.19 -9.59 12.74
CA TYR A 15 -10.85 -9.92 12.26
C TYR A 15 -10.76 -9.84 10.73
N ALA A 16 -11.74 -10.39 10.02
CA ALA A 16 -11.83 -10.31 8.56
C ALA A 16 -11.95 -8.86 8.08
N HIS A 17 -12.75 -8.03 8.76
CA HIS A 17 -12.89 -6.61 8.42
C HIS A 17 -11.59 -5.81 8.67
N ASP A 18 -10.89 -6.10 9.77
CA ASP A 18 -9.62 -5.47 10.11
C ASP A 18 -8.52 -5.85 9.10
N GLU A 19 -8.47 -7.11 8.65
CA GLU A 19 -7.54 -7.57 7.62
C GLU A 19 -7.87 -6.99 6.23
N GLU A 20 -9.15 -6.97 5.84
CA GLU A 20 -9.59 -6.36 4.58
C GLU A 20 -9.22 -4.86 4.53
N THR A 21 -9.43 -4.16 5.63
CA THR A 21 -9.10 -2.73 5.75
C THR A 21 -7.59 -2.50 5.65
N LYS A 22 -6.77 -3.31 6.31
CA LYS A 22 -5.30 -3.25 6.19
C LYS A 22 -4.84 -3.50 4.76
N PHE A 23 -5.43 -4.48 4.07
CA PHE A 23 -5.10 -4.76 2.67
C PHE A 23 -5.45 -3.57 1.76
N LYS A 24 -6.62 -2.95 1.95
CA LYS A 24 -7.02 -1.74 1.21
C LYS A 24 -6.05 -0.58 1.45
N ILE A 25 -5.63 -0.37 2.70
CA ILE A 25 -4.66 0.67 3.08
C ILE A 25 -3.32 0.40 2.40
N ALA A 26 -2.80 -0.83 2.47
CA ALA A 26 -1.53 -1.22 1.84
C ALA A 26 -1.56 -0.98 0.32
N ALA A 27 -2.59 -1.51 -0.37
CA ALA A 27 -2.75 -1.31 -1.81
C ALA A 27 -2.86 0.19 -2.17
N ARG A 28 -3.53 0.99 -1.34
CA ARG A 28 -3.66 2.43 -1.55
C ARG A 28 -2.35 3.17 -1.31
N ALA A 29 -1.60 2.83 -0.27
CA ALA A 29 -0.29 3.40 0.03
C ALA A 29 0.70 3.11 -1.11
N ASN A 30 0.74 1.86 -1.60
CA ASN A 30 1.58 1.46 -2.73
C ASN A 30 1.21 2.20 -4.01
N LYS A 31 -0.09 2.42 -4.27
CA LYS A 31 -0.54 3.26 -5.39
C LYS A 31 -0.01 4.68 -5.27
N LEU A 32 -0.16 5.30 -4.10
CA LEU A 32 0.31 6.67 -3.87
C LEU A 32 1.83 6.76 -4.02
N LEU A 33 2.57 5.76 -3.51
CA LEU A 33 4.03 5.71 -3.64
C LEU A 33 4.43 5.62 -5.11
N GLY A 34 3.75 4.77 -5.89
CA GLY A 34 4.01 4.65 -7.31
C GLY A 34 3.71 5.93 -8.09
N LEU A 35 2.62 6.64 -7.79
CA LEU A 35 2.35 7.94 -8.42
C LEU A 35 3.43 8.98 -8.08
N TRP A 36 3.82 9.07 -6.82
CA TRP A 36 4.88 9.98 -6.38
C TRP A 36 6.22 9.65 -7.06
N ALA A 37 6.60 8.37 -7.11
CA ALA A 37 7.84 7.96 -7.76
C ALA A 37 7.77 8.17 -9.29
N ALA A 38 6.60 7.95 -9.91
CA ALA A 38 6.40 8.24 -11.33
C ALA A 38 6.63 9.72 -11.66
N GLU A 39 6.12 10.64 -10.83
CA GLU A 39 6.34 12.08 -11.01
C GLU A 39 7.82 12.44 -10.96
N LEU A 40 8.57 11.86 -10.01
CA LEU A 40 10.02 12.07 -9.88
C LEU A 40 10.80 11.48 -11.07
N LEU A 41 10.35 10.34 -11.62
CA LEU A 41 10.90 9.73 -12.82
C LEU A 41 10.47 10.47 -14.12
N GLY A 42 9.73 11.57 -14.02
CA GLY A 42 9.27 12.36 -15.15
C GLY A 42 8.14 11.73 -15.96
N LYS A 43 7.47 10.70 -15.42
CA LYS A 43 6.29 10.07 -16.03
C LYS A 43 5.04 10.91 -15.73
N SER A 44 4.09 10.94 -16.65
CA SER A 44 2.82 11.67 -16.46
C SER A 44 1.65 10.97 -17.15
N GLY A 45 0.42 11.34 -16.79
CA GLY A 45 -0.80 10.78 -17.38
C GLY A 45 -0.88 9.25 -17.23
N ASP A 46 -1.05 8.57 -18.37
CA ASP A 46 -1.18 7.11 -18.42
C ASP A 46 0.10 6.39 -17.99
N ASP A 47 1.28 6.96 -18.27
CA ASP A 47 2.57 6.36 -17.87
C ASP A 47 2.74 6.37 -16.34
N ALA A 48 2.30 7.44 -15.68
CA ALA A 48 2.31 7.51 -14.22
C ALA A 48 1.30 6.53 -13.61
N SER A 49 0.13 6.39 -14.23
CA SER A 49 -0.90 5.43 -13.80
C SER A 49 -0.44 3.99 -13.99
N ALA A 50 0.24 3.69 -15.10
CA ALA A 50 0.79 2.36 -15.37
C ALA A 50 1.91 2.00 -14.37
N TYR A 51 2.82 2.94 -14.11
CA TYR A 51 3.88 2.72 -13.12
C TYR A 51 3.31 2.53 -11.71
N ALA A 52 2.29 3.28 -11.31
CA ALA A 52 1.61 3.05 -10.04
C ALA A 52 1.00 1.63 -9.93
N LEU A 53 0.45 1.10 -11.02
CA LEU A 53 -0.05 -0.27 -11.06
C LEU A 53 1.08 -1.31 -10.96
N GLU A 54 2.25 -1.06 -11.54
CA GLU A 54 3.43 -1.92 -11.38
C GLU A 54 3.90 -1.95 -9.92
N VAL A 55 3.93 -0.80 -9.25
CA VAL A 55 4.32 -0.70 -7.84
C VAL A 55 3.35 -1.47 -6.95
N ILE A 56 2.04 -1.41 -7.21
CA ILE A 56 1.04 -2.23 -6.49
C ILE A 56 1.28 -3.72 -6.74
N LYS A 57 1.63 -4.11 -7.97
CA LYS A 57 1.88 -5.52 -8.32
C LYS A 57 3.15 -6.07 -7.66
N ALA A 58 4.13 -5.24 -7.36
CA ALA A 58 5.35 -5.66 -6.67
C ALA A 58 5.08 -6.16 -5.23
N ASP A 59 4.02 -5.69 -4.58
CA ASP A 59 3.63 -6.08 -3.21
C ASP A 59 3.12 -7.53 -3.08
N PHE A 60 3.00 -8.27 -4.19
CA PHE A 60 2.47 -9.64 -4.19
C PHE A 60 3.54 -10.73 -4.05
N GLU A 61 4.83 -10.39 -4.05
CA GLU A 61 5.93 -11.38 -4.00
C GLU A 61 6.20 -11.88 -2.57
N GLU A 62 6.28 -10.98 -1.58
CA GLU A 62 6.49 -11.30 -0.17
C GLU A 62 5.51 -10.55 0.74
N ALA A 63 5.31 -11.07 1.96
CA ALA A 63 4.48 -10.38 2.95
C ALA A 63 5.22 -9.13 3.48
N GLY A 64 4.59 -7.97 3.33
CA GLY A 64 5.13 -6.67 3.76
C GLY A 64 5.43 -5.78 2.56
N HIS A 65 6.22 -4.72 2.78
CA HIS A 65 6.44 -3.68 1.79
C HIS A 65 7.85 -3.67 1.17
N GLU A 66 8.68 -4.65 1.50
CA GLU A 66 10.08 -4.64 1.10
C GLU A 66 10.28 -4.86 -0.40
N ASP A 67 9.43 -5.64 -1.07
CA ASP A 67 9.46 -5.76 -2.54
C ASP A 67 9.15 -4.43 -3.23
N VAL A 68 8.18 -3.69 -2.69
CA VAL A 68 7.79 -2.37 -3.19
C VAL A 68 8.96 -1.38 -3.06
N VAL A 69 9.61 -1.36 -1.89
CA VAL A 69 10.79 -0.52 -1.64
C VAL A 69 11.92 -0.89 -2.60
N ARG A 70 12.27 -2.19 -2.70
CA ARG A 70 13.33 -2.67 -3.59
C ARG A 70 13.07 -2.30 -5.06
N LYS A 71 11.84 -2.47 -5.54
CA LYS A 71 11.45 -2.11 -6.91
C LYS A 71 11.62 -0.62 -7.17
N VAL A 72 11.07 0.23 -6.31
CA VAL A 72 11.14 1.68 -6.48
C VAL A 72 12.59 2.18 -6.42
N VAL A 73 13.38 1.70 -5.46
CA VAL A 73 14.82 2.05 -5.37
C VAL A 73 15.57 1.64 -6.64
N ALA A 74 15.31 0.44 -7.17
CA ALA A 74 15.93 -0.04 -8.40
C ALA A 74 15.58 0.87 -9.60
N ASP A 75 14.34 1.34 -9.71
CA ASP A 75 13.92 2.24 -10.79
C ASP A 75 14.59 3.62 -10.74
N PHE A 76 14.99 4.07 -9.55
CA PHE A 76 15.78 5.30 -9.37
C PHE A 76 17.28 5.11 -9.65
N ASN A 77 17.74 3.93 -10.08
CA ASN A 77 19.15 3.65 -10.40
C ASN A 77 20.15 4.10 -9.31
N GLY A 78 19.74 4.05 -8.04
CA GLY A 78 20.57 4.47 -6.90
C GLY A 78 20.58 5.97 -6.59
N GLU A 79 19.74 6.78 -7.24
CA GLU A 79 19.54 8.19 -6.88
C GLU A 79 18.78 8.37 -5.55
N MET A 80 18.01 7.36 -5.14
CA MET A 80 17.32 7.30 -3.86
C MET A 80 17.69 6.02 -3.13
N ASN A 81 17.79 6.09 -1.81
CA ASN A 81 18.06 4.92 -0.96
C ASN A 81 16.77 4.35 -0.33
N ASP A 82 16.87 3.13 0.19
CA ASP A 82 15.73 2.44 0.81
C ASP A 82 15.07 3.24 1.94
N ASP A 83 15.84 3.98 2.75
CA ASP A 83 15.31 4.71 3.92
C ASP A 83 14.47 5.92 3.51
N GLU A 84 14.84 6.58 2.41
CA GLU A 84 14.04 7.66 1.83
C GLU A 84 12.69 7.12 1.32
N ILE A 85 12.72 5.97 0.62
CA ILE A 85 11.50 5.33 0.11
C ILE A 85 10.62 4.79 1.25
N ARG A 86 11.21 4.18 2.28
CA ARG A 86 10.48 3.74 3.48
C ARG A 86 9.84 4.89 4.22
N THR A 87 10.58 5.99 4.43
CA THR A 87 10.05 7.20 5.05
C THR A 87 8.86 7.72 4.27
N LYS A 88 8.97 7.76 2.94
CA LYS A 88 7.87 8.21 2.08
C LYS A 88 6.66 7.28 2.15
N LEU A 89 6.88 5.97 2.17
CA LEU A 89 5.81 5.00 2.29
C LEU A 89 5.05 5.14 3.62
N VAL A 90 5.75 5.43 4.74
CA VAL A 90 5.10 5.69 6.03
C VAL A 90 4.20 6.93 5.97
N GLU A 91 4.68 8.01 5.36
CA GLU A 91 3.86 9.22 5.16
C GLU A 91 2.60 8.91 4.35
N LEU A 92 2.77 8.21 3.23
CA LEU A 92 1.69 7.89 2.31
C LEU A 92 0.72 6.84 2.88
N THR A 93 1.18 5.99 3.79
CA THR A 93 0.32 5.06 4.53
C THR A 93 -0.65 5.83 5.42
N ARG A 94 -0.20 6.90 6.09
CA ARG A 94 -1.10 7.76 6.87
C ARG A 94 -2.17 8.41 5.98
N THR A 95 -1.77 8.91 4.81
CA THR A 95 -2.72 9.45 3.82
C THR A 95 -3.66 8.38 3.29
N ALA A 96 -3.20 7.16 3.09
CA ALA A 96 -4.03 6.04 2.66
C ALA A 96 -5.09 5.67 3.71
N VAL A 97 -4.73 5.66 5.01
CA VAL A 97 -5.69 5.49 6.11
C VAL A 97 -6.79 6.55 6.02
N GLU A 98 -6.42 7.83 5.94
CA GLU A 98 -7.38 8.94 5.85
C GLU A 98 -8.31 8.80 4.63
N GLN A 99 -7.80 8.33 3.48
CA GLN A 99 -8.61 8.13 2.26
C GLN A 99 -9.57 6.95 2.37
N ILE A 100 -9.13 5.82 2.94
CA ILE A 100 -9.97 4.64 3.13
C ILE A 100 -11.06 4.92 4.18
N GLU A 101 -10.74 5.64 5.25
CA GLU A 101 -11.72 6.07 6.26
C GLU A 101 -12.71 7.10 5.71
N ALA A 102 -12.28 8.00 4.82
CA ALA A 102 -13.14 8.99 4.17
C ALA A 102 -14.08 8.40 3.10
N GLY A 103 -13.90 7.14 2.69
CA GLY A 103 -14.78 6.45 1.73
C GLY A 103 -14.64 6.93 0.28
N THR A 104 -13.50 7.50 -0.10
CA THR A 104 -13.18 7.99 -1.47
C THR A 104 -12.05 7.19 -2.12
#